data_AF-A0A929RWJ8-F1
#
_entry.id   AF-A0A929RWJ8-F1
#
_cell.length_a   1.000
_cell.length_b   1.000
_cell.length_c   1.000
_cell.angle_alpha   90.00
_cell.angle_beta   90.00
_cell.angle_gamma   90.00
#
_symmetry.space_group_name_H-M   'P 1'
#
loop_
_entity.id
_entity.type
_entity.pdbx_description
1 polymer ?
#
loop_
_entity_poly.entity_id
_entity_poly.type
_entity_poly.pdbx_seq_one_letter_code
_entity_poly.pdbx_strand_id
1 'polypeptide(L)'
;MQTFEHKYFGKVSFDANDDVEEVWEGQVDGINVTLWYDQGADVKEEDLDRFALFLENCKDHIKEATQALIENLKEDRSYMDFHLEECKDANLPDDIAEFVSKMTVTAINLWIDSDEHSITMDFMILPEESDEILCVAFDDKGEVNGVSWES
;
A
#
# COMPACT_ATOMS: atom_id res chain seq x y z
N MET A 1 21.91 -10.07 10.98
CA MET A 1 21.28 -11.18 10.25
C MET A 1 20.41 -12.03 11.16
N GLN A 2 19.11 -11.78 11.12
CA GLN A 2 18.07 -12.70 11.57
C GLN A 2 17.43 -13.31 10.31
N THR A 3 17.07 -14.59 10.32
CA THR A 3 16.52 -15.26 9.13
C THR A 3 15.35 -16.14 9.53
N PHE A 4 14.29 -16.11 8.73
CA PHE A 4 13.08 -16.91 8.91
C PHE A 4 12.82 -17.76 7.67
N GLU A 5 12.27 -18.96 7.89
CA GLU A 5 11.61 -19.72 6.83
C GLU A 5 10.10 -19.66 7.07
N HIS A 6 9.41 -18.86 6.27
CA HIS A 6 7.97 -18.63 6.37
C HIS A 6 7.21 -19.32 5.23
N LYS A 7 6.00 -19.82 5.50
CA LYS A 7 5.21 -20.54 4.49
C LYS A 7 4.86 -19.68 3.28
N TYR A 8 4.60 -18.40 3.51
CA TYR A 8 4.21 -17.45 2.48
C TYR A 8 5.43 -16.82 1.79
N PHE A 9 6.36 -16.26 2.57
CA PHE A 9 7.50 -15.48 2.07
C PHE A 9 8.72 -16.35 1.70
N GLY A 10 8.68 -17.64 2.01
CA GLY A 10 9.85 -18.50 1.87
C GLY A 10 10.95 -18.10 2.85
N LYS A 11 12.20 -18.13 2.39
CA LYS A 11 13.34 -17.73 3.22
C LYS A 11 13.58 -16.23 3.11
N VAL A 12 13.45 -15.51 4.22
CA VAL A 12 13.67 -14.06 4.32
C VAL A 12 14.77 -13.79 5.35
N SER A 13 15.67 -12.87 5.03
CA SER A 13 16.77 -12.46 5.91
C SER A 13 16.69 -10.98 6.18
N PHE A 14 16.92 -10.62 7.44
CA PHE A 14 16.91 -9.27 7.98
C PHE A 14 18.32 -8.94 8.43
N ASP A 15 19.01 -8.12 7.65
CA ASP A 15 20.37 -7.67 7.94
C ASP A 15 20.39 -6.32 8.65
N ALA A 16 21.37 -6.15 9.53
CA ALA A 16 21.56 -4.89 10.23
C ALA A 16 22.40 -3.98 9.34
N ASN A 17 21.77 -3.39 8.33
CA ASN A 17 22.32 -2.31 7.52
C ASN A 17 21.85 -0.96 8.06
N ASP A 18 22.51 0.14 7.67
CA ASP A 18 22.20 1.50 8.15
C ASP A 18 21.09 2.19 7.33
N ASP A 19 20.45 1.47 6.40
CA ASP A 19 19.42 1.96 5.49
C ASP A 19 18.20 1.02 5.49
N VAL A 20 17.02 1.57 5.16
CA VAL A 20 15.80 0.79 4.86
C VAL A 20 16.09 -0.18 3.72
N GLU A 21 15.74 -1.45 3.91
CA GLU A 21 16.05 -2.51 2.97
C GLU A 21 14.78 -3.22 2.48
N GLU A 22 14.69 -3.45 1.17
CA GLU A 22 13.78 -4.42 0.60
C GLU A 22 14.30 -5.83 0.91
N VAL A 23 13.60 -6.56 1.78
CA VAL A 23 14.01 -7.91 2.20
C VAL A 23 13.26 -9.01 1.46
N TRP A 24 12.15 -8.67 0.80
CA TRP A 24 11.37 -9.59 -0.02
C TRP A 24 10.52 -8.85 -1.05
N GLU A 25 10.42 -9.42 -2.25
CA GLU A 25 9.52 -8.98 -3.33
C GLU A 25 8.63 -10.14 -3.81
N GLY A 26 7.42 -9.82 -4.24
CA GLY A 26 6.50 -10.78 -4.84
C GLY A 26 5.25 -10.13 -5.41
N GLN A 27 4.22 -10.94 -5.67
CA GLN A 27 2.97 -10.47 -6.25
C GLN A 27 1.74 -11.17 -5.68
N VAL A 28 0.64 -10.41 -5.56
CA VAL A 28 -0.69 -10.91 -5.18
C VAL A 28 -1.72 -10.40 -6.18
N ASP A 29 -2.43 -11.31 -6.84
CA ASP A 29 -3.41 -10.98 -7.89
C ASP A 29 -2.87 -10.02 -8.98
N GLY A 30 -1.56 -10.05 -9.24
CA GLY A 30 -0.90 -9.18 -10.21
C GLY A 30 -0.43 -7.82 -9.67
N ILE A 31 -0.65 -7.54 -8.39
CA ILE A 31 -0.16 -6.35 -7.69
C ILE A 31 1.20 -6.66 -7.08
N ASN A 32 2.17 -5.75 -7.25
CA ASN A 32 3.49 -5.88 -6.65
C ASN A 32 3.41 -5.73 -5.13
N VAL A 33 4.15 -6.58 -4.43
CA VAL A 33 4.22 -6.56 -2.97
C VAL A 33 5.68 -6.50 -2.56
N THR A 34 6.01 -5.53 -1.70
CA THR A 34 7.35 -5.37 -1.16
C THR A 34 7.31 -5.42 0.36
N LEU A 35 8.22 -6.20 0.95
CA LEU A 35 8.47 -6.20 2.39
C LEU A 35 9.71 -5.35 2.66
N TRP A 36 9.48 -4.24 3.33
CA TRP A 36 10.47 -3.29 3.77
C TRP A 36 10.82 -3.52 5.23
N TYR A 37 12.11 -3.38 5.54
CA TYR A 37 12.64 -3.51 6.89
C TYR A 37 13.45 -2.27 7.23
N ASP A 38 13.08 -1.60 8.31
CA ASP A 38 13.86 -0.53 8.93
C ASP A 38 14.80 -1.08 10.02
N GLN A 39 15.97 -0.47 10.13
CA GLN A 39 17.02 -0.92 11.02
C GLN A 39 16.58 -0.89 12.49
N GLY A 40 16.76 -2.02 13.17
CA GLY A 40 16.58 -2.10 14.62
C GLY A 40 15.15 -2.43 15.06
N ALA A 41 14.23 -2.64 14.10
CA ALA A 41 12.94 -3.24 14.38
C ALA A 41 13.11 -4.70 14.88
N ASP A 42 12.33 -5.06 15.90
CA ASP A 42 12.32 -6.43 16.43
C ASP A 42 11.42 -7.30 15.56
N VAL A 43 12.03 -8.08 14.67
CA VAL A 43 11.29 -8.94 13.74
C VAL A 43 10.83 -10.21 14.43
N LYS A 44 9.53 -10.48 14.37
CA LYS A 44 8.93 -11.73 14.84
C LYS A 44 8.29 -12.48 13.69
N GLU A 45 8.21 -13.80 13.84
CA GLU A 45 7.48 -14.64 12.88
C GLU A 45 5.99 -14.24 12.81
N GLU A 46 5.44 -13.75 13.92
CA GLU A 46 4.06 -13.24 14.04
C GLU A 46 3.78 -12.03 13.14
N ASP A 47 4.80 -11.21 12.85
CA ASP A 47 4.67 -10.09 11.91
C ASP A 47 4.48 -10.61 10.47
N LEU A 48 5.23 -11.66 10.12
CA LEU A 48 5.10 -12.33 8.83
C LEU A 48 3.75 -13.06 8.71
N ASP A 49 3.29 -13.72 9.77
CA ASP A 49 1.95 -14.34 9.79
C ASP A 49 0.86 -13.29 9.54
N ARG A 50 0.95 -12.11 10.18
CA ARG A 50 0.00 -11.02 10.00
C ARG A 50 0.00 -10.50 8.55
N PHE A 51 1.17 -10.24 7.98
CA PHE A 51 1.26 -9.78 6.59
C PHE A 51 0.73 -10.83 5.61
N ALA A 52 1.05 -12.10 5.82
CA ALA A 52 0.51 -13.17 4.98
C ALA A 52 -1.01 -13.25 5.08
N LEU A 53 -1.58 -13.11 6.27
CA LEU A 53 -3.04 -13.08 6.46
C LEU A 53 -3.68 -11.89 5.73
N PHE A 54 -3.07 -10.70 5.78
CA PHE A 54 -3.54 -9.54 5.05
C PHE A 54 -3.53 -9.80 3.53
N LEU A 55 -2.42 -10.35 3.00
CA LEU A 55 -2.29 -10.68 1.58
C LEU A 55 -3.27 -11.77 1.13
N GLU A 56 -3.54 -12.77 1.97
CA GLU A 56 -4.57 -13.80 1.72
C GLU A 56 -5.98 -13.21 1.59
N ASN A 57 -6.25 -12.08 2.26
CA ASN A 57 -7.53 -11.37 2.24
C ASN A 57 -7.48 -10.06 1.41
N CYS A 58 -6.48 -9.91 0.54
CA CYS A 58 -6.19 -8.68 -0.20
C CYS A 58 -7.42 -8.09 -0.93
N LYS A 59 -8.27 -8.94 -1.54
CA LYS A 59 -9.47 -8.47 -2.26
C LYS A 59 -10.49 -7.77 -1.38
N ASP A 60 -10.59 -8.14 -0.11
CA ASP A 60 -11.50 -7.50 0.82
C ASP A 60 -10.89 -6.19 1.34
N HIS A 61 -9.59 -6.17 1.64
CA HIS A 61 -8.88 -4.94 1.99
C HIS A 61 -8.84 -3.90 0.86
N ILE A 62 -8.79 -4.32 -0.41
CA ILE A 62 -8.92 -3.40 -1.56
C ILE A 62 -10.30 -2.73 -1.55
N LYS A 63 -11.38 -3.44 -1.19
CA LYS A 63 -12.72 -2.83 -1.10
C LYS A 63 -12.80 -1.83 0.04
N GLU A 64 -12.20 -2.15 1.18
CA GLU A 64 -12.12 -1.26 2.35
C GLU A 64 -11.32 0.01 2.01
N ALA A 65 -10.15 -0.14 1.39
CA ALA A 65 -9.34 0.97 0.90
C ALA A 65 -10.09 1.82 -0.14
N THR A 66 -10.76 1.20 -1.10
CA THR A 66 -11.60 1.90 -2.09
C THR A 66 -12.66 2.75 -1.40
N GLN A 67 -13.31 2.22 -0.36
CA GLN A 67 -14.31 2.98 0.40
C GLN A 67 -13.68 4.14 1.17
N ALA A 68 -12.50 3.94 1.76
CA ALA A 68 -11.76 4.99 2.45
C ALA A 68 -11.32 6.12 1.49
N LEU A 69 -10.87 5.80 0.28
CA LEU A 69 -10.56 6.78 -0.76
C LEU A 69 -11.77 7.63 -1.13
N ILE A 70 -12.95 7.00 -1.28
CA ILE A 70 -14.19 7.71 -1.58
C ILE A 70 -14.54 8.69 -0.46
N GLU A 71 -14.44 8.28 0.81
CA GLU A 71 -14.72 9.18 1.94
C GLU A 71 -13.68 10.29 2.05
N ASN A 72 -12.38 9.98 1.88
CA ASN A 72 -11.30 10.96 1.88
C ASN A 72 -11.51 12.04 0.81
N LEU A 73 -11.84 11.65 -0.42
CA LEU A 73 -12.07 12.60 -1.52
C LEU A 73 -13.34 13.45 -1.37
N LYS A 74 -14.31 13.03 -0.55
CA LYS A 74 -15.46 13.89 -0.19
C LYS A 74 -15.04 14.99 0.78
N GLU A 75 -14.05 14.73 1.63
CA GLU A 75 -13.50 15.71 2.58
C GLU A 75 -12.49 16.64 1.90
N ASP A 76 -11.59 16.07 1.09
CA ASP A 76 -10.59 16.80 0.30
C ASP A 76 -10.48 16.25 -1.12
N ARG A 77 -11.02 17.00 -2.10
CA ARG A 77 -11.01 16.65 -3.52
C ARG A 77 -9.74 17.06 -4.27
N SER A 78 -8.70 17.57 -3.58
CA SER A 78 -7.53 18.18 -4.22
C SER A 78 -6.79 17.23 -5.16
N TYR A 79 -6.63 15.95 -4.79
CA TYR A 79 -6.03 14.93 -5.66
C TYR A 79 -6.83 14.75 -6.96
N MET A 80 -8.16 14.71 -6.86
CA MET A 80 -9.04 14.55 -8.02
C MET A 80 -9.00 15.78 -8.92
N ASP A 81 -9.04 16.98 -8.34
CA ASP A 81 -8.99 18.25 -9.07
C ASP A 81 -7.67 18.42 -9.83
N PHE A 82 -6.54 18.03 -9.21
CA PHE A 82 -5.24 18.01 -9.87
C PHE A 82 -5.28 17.16 -11.16
N HIS A 83 -5.77 15.93 -11.09
CA HIS A 83 -5.82 15.05 -12.26
C HIS A 83 -6.84 15.48 -13.31
N LEU A 84 -7.98 16.04 -12.91
CA LEU A 84 -8.95 16.63 -13.85
C LEU A 84 -8.35 17.83 -14.59
N GLU A 85 -7.44 18.58 -13.95
CA GLU A 85 -6.74 19.72 -14.57
C GLU A 85 -5.56 19.29 -15.44
N GLU A 86 -4.71 18.37 -14.97
CA GLU A 86 -3.48 17.96 -15.65
C GLU A 86 -3.74 16.91 -16.74
N CYS A 87 -4.73 16.03 -16.56
CA CYS A 87 -5.07 14.94 -17.50
C CYS A 87 -6.38 15.19 -18.28
N LYS A 88 -6.58 16.42 -18.76
CA LYS A 88 -7.83 16.84 -19.45
C LYS A 88 -8.22 15.94 -20.64
N ASP A 89 -7.24 15.40 -21.36
CA ASP A 89 -7.48 14.55 -22.53
C ASP A 89 -7.93 13.13 -22.16
N ALA A 90 -7.71 12.69 -20.92
CA ALA A 90 -8.09 11.37 -20.43
C ALA A 90 -9.59 11.22 -20.14
N ASN A 91 -10.36 12.32 -20.16
CA ASN A 91 -11.80 12.35 -19.86
C ASN A 91 -12.15 11.62 -18.56
N LEU A 92 -11.40 11.91 -17.49
CA LEU A 92 -11.66 11.36 -16.16
C LEU A 92 -13.04 11.83 -15.65
N PRO A 93 -13.76 10.97 -14.90
CA PRO A 93 -15.05 11.32 -14.34
C PRO A 93 -14.89 12.33 -13.18
N ASP A 94 -15.83 13.27 -13.06
CA ASP A 94 -15.91 14.24 -11.95
C ASP A 94 -16.77 13.71 -10.77
N ASP A 95 -17.38 12.53 -10.91
CA ASP A 95 -17.98 11.83 -9.79
C ASP A 95 -16.90 11.05 -9.01
N ILE A 96 -16.84 11.24 -7.69
CA ILE A 96 -15.81 10.65 -6.82
C ILE A 96 -15.81 9.13 -6.90
N ALA A 97 -16.98 8.47 -6.89
CA ALA A 97 -17.05 7.02 -6.89
C ALA A 97 -16.63 6.46 -8.26
N GLU A 98 -17.05 7.10 -9.34
CA GLU A 98 -16.58 6.75 -10.68
C GLU A 98 -15.08 6.99 -10.84
N PHE A 99 -14.54 8.08 -10.29
CA PHE A 99 -13.10 8.40 -10.32
C PHE A 99 -12.28 7.35 -9.59
N VAL A 100 -12.64 7.03 -8.34
CA VAL A 100 -11.97 5.99 -7.56
C VAL A 100 -12.07 4.63 -8.26
N SER A 101 -13.20 4.32 -8.93
CA SER A 101 -13.33 3.06 -9.70
C SER A 101 -12.37 2.94 -10.90
N LYS A 102 -11.74 4.05 -11.33
CA LYS A 102 -10.72 4.07 -12.37
C LYS A 102 -9.30 3.97 -11.82
N MET A 103 -9.12 4.12 -10.50
CA MET A 103 -7.82 3.97 -9.88
C MET A 103 -7.37 2.51 -9.90
N THR A 104 -6.06 2.32 -9.93
CA THR A 104 -5.41 1.02 -9.93
C THR A 104 -4.54 0.90 -8.69
N VAL A 105 -4.57 -0.25 -8.02
CA VAL A 105 -3.59 -0.56 -6.96
C VAL A 105 -2.28 -0.90 -7.66
N THR A 106 -1.24 -0.11 -7.41
CA THR A 106 0.06 -0.26 -8.06
C THR A 106 1.07 -0.99 -7.19
N ALA A 107 0.97 -0.85 -5.87
CA ALA A 107 1.83 -1.54 -4.92
C ALA A 107 1.13 -1.82 -3.58
N ILE A 108 1.63 -2.85 -2.89
CA ILE A 108 1.36 -3.12 -1.48
C ILE A 108 2.70 -3.13 -0.76
N ASN A 109 2.86 -2.28 0.24
CA ASN A 109 4.09 -2.18 1.01
C ASN A 109 3.85 -2.70 2.43
N LEU A 110 4.63 -3.68 2.84
CA LEU A 110 4.62 -4.25 4.18
C LEU A 110 5.82 -3.68 4.93
N TRP A 111 5.60 -3.01 6.05
CA TRP A 111 6.65 -2.30 6.78
C TRP A 111 6.92 -2.95 8.13
N ILE A 112 8.17 -3.33 8.34
CA ILE A 112 8.70 -3.71 9.64
C ILE A 112 9.56 -2.54 10.11
N ASP A 113 8.93 -1.60 10.83
CA ASP A 113 9.55 -0.42 11.43
C ASP A 113 9.72 -0.58 12.95
N SER A 114 10.71 0.10 13.52
CA SER A 114 10.96 0.23 14.94
C SER A 114 9.80 0.82 15.76
N ASP A 115 8.97 1.69 15.15
CA ASP A 115 7.85 2.35 15.84
C ASP A 115 6.50 1.61 15.65
N GLU A 116 6.06 1.41 14.41
CA GLU A 116 4.80 0.72 14.11
C GLU A 116 4.90 -0.06 12.80
N HIS A 117 4.63 -1.36 12.87
CA HIS A 117 4.57 -2.20 11.67
C HIS A 117 3.30 -1.92 10.88
N SER A 118 3.40 -1.23 9.75
CA SER A 118 2.27 -0.82 8.94
C SER A 118 2.14 -1.63 7.63
N ILE A 119 0.97 -1.54 7.02
CA ILE A 119 0.74 -1.99 5.65
C ILE A 119 0.18 -0.80 4.88
N THR A 120 0.69 -0.55 3.67
CA THR A 120 0.12 0.46 2.78
C THR A 120 -0.25 -0.13 1.43
N MET A 121 -1.28 0.45 0.82
CA MET A 121 -1.67 0.18 -0.56
C MET A 121 -1.64 1.48 -1.36
N ASP A 122 -0.89 1.46 -2.46
CA ASP A 122 -0.72 2.63 -3.31
C ASP A 122 -1.77 2.58 -4.43
N PHE A 123 -2.59 3.63 -4.52
CA PHE A 123 -3.58 3.78 -5.58
C PHE A 123 -3.20 4.94 -6.49
N MET A 124 -3.22 4.68 -7.79
CA MET A 124 -2.93 5.69 -8.80
C MET A 124 -4.05 5.78 -9.83
N ILE A 125 -4.35 7.00 -10.26
CA ILE A 125 -5.12 7.24 -11.47
C ILE A 125 -4.13 7.46 -12.62
N LEU A 126 -4.34 6.76 -13.75
CA LEU A 126 -3.45 6.85 -14.92
C LEU A 126 -1.95 6.67 -14.55
N PRO A 127 -1.54 5.51 -13.98
CA PRO A 127 -0.16 5.30 -13.51
C PRO A 127 0.93 5.42 -14.59
N GLU A 128 0.56 5.47 -15.87
CA GLU A 128 1.49 5.69 -16.99
C GLU A 128 1.70 7.19 -17.30
N GLU A 129 0.88 8.08 -16.74
CA GLU A 129 0.84 9.52 -17.04
C GLU A 129 1.07 10.41 -15.80
N SER A 130 0.90 9.86 -14.60
CA SER A 130 1.05 10.55 -13.31
C SER A 130 1.86 9.71 -12.33
N ASP A 131 2.66 10.35 -11.49
CA ASP A 131 3.37 9.77 -10.34
C ASP A 131 2.64 10.01 -9.01
N GLU A 132 1.49 10.69 -9.03
CA GLU A 132 0.72 11.03 -7.84
C GLU A 132 -0.04 9.83 -7.27
N ILE A 133 0.22 9.52 -6.00
CA ILE A 133 -0.30 8.35 -5.28
C ILE A 133 -1.28 8.79 -4.19
N LEU A 134 -2.43 8.10 -4.10
CA LEU A 134 -3.17 8.03 -2.84
C LEU A 134 -2.82 6.73 -2.13
N CYS A 135 -2.06 6.86 -1.05
CA CYS A 135 -1.60 5.78 -0.21
C CYS A 135 -2.63 5.54 0.90
N VAL A 136 -3.16 4.32 0.98
CA VAL A 136 -4.06 3.90 2.05
C VAL A 136 -3.28 3.09 3.07
N ALA A 137 -3.24 3.56 4.31
CA ALA A 137 -2.55 2.90 5.39
C ALA A 137 -3.50 2.02 6.23
N PHE A 138 -2.96 0.91 6.71
CA PHE A 138 -3.64 -0.06 7.56
C PHE A 138 -2.84 -0.28 8.85
N ASP A 139 -3.56 -0.49 9.95
CA ASP A 139 -3.00 -0.71 11.27
C ASP A 139 -2.57 -2.17 11.54
N ASP A 140 -2.23 -2.46 12.79
CA ASP A 140 -1.82 -3.78 13.27
C ASP A 140 -2.89 -4.88 13.13
N LYS A 141 -4.15 -4.51 12.90
CA LYS A 141 -5.28 -5.42 12.70
C LYS A 141 -5.70 -5.52 11.24
N GLY A 142 -5.06 -4.77 10.34
CA GLY A 142 -5.47 -4.66 8.95
C GLY A 142 -6.71 -3.79 8.77
N GLU A 143 -6.99 -2.87 9.70
CA GLU A 143 -8.06 -1.87 9.58
C GLU A 143 -7.48 -0.59 8.96
N VAL A 144 -8.24 0.08 8.08
CA VAL A 144 -7.79 1.36 7.48
C VAL A 144 -7.64 2.42 8.57
N ASN A 145 -6.47 3.06 8.63
CA ASN A 145 -6.16 4.09 9.63
C ASN A 145 -5.82 5.46 9.02
N GLY A 146 -5.66 5.57 7.70
CA GLY A 146 -5.40 6.84 7.04
C GLY A 146 -5.33 6.76 5.51
N VAL A 147 -5.40 7.93 4.89
CA VAL A 147 -5.12 8.15 3.46
C VAL A 147 -4.16 9.33 3.35
N SER A 148 -3.05 9.16 2.64
CA SER A 148 -2.08 10.21 2.31
C SER A 148 -2.00 10.43 0.81
N TRP A 149 -1.81 11.68 0.41
CA TRP A 149 -1.39 12.02 -0.96
C TRP A 149 0.13 12.16 -0.99
N GLU A 150 0.78 11.39 -1.86
CA GLU A 150 2.23 11.28 -2.01
C GLU A 150 2.66 11.53 -3.48
N SER A 151 3.86 12.09 -3.66
CA SER A 151 4.53 12.30 -4.96
C SER A 151 6.05 12.18 -4.87
#